data_AF-A0A7W1NX90-F1
#
_entry.id   AF-A0A7W1NX90-F1
#
_cell.length_a   1.000
_cell.length_b   1.000
_cell.length_c   1.000
_cell.angle_alpha   90.00
_cell.angle_beta   90.00
_cell.angle_gamma   90.00
#
_symmetry.space_group_name_H-M   'P 1'
#
loop_
_entity.id
_entity.type
_entity.pdbx_description
1 polymer ?
#
loop_
_entity_poly.entity_id
_entity_poly.type
_entity_poly.pdbx_seq_one_letter_code
_entity_poly.pdbx_strand_id
1 'polypeptide(L)'
;MSDQWLHWAQRLQALSQTGLTFAVNDFDRDRYGQIAAIAAEMMAADGMGEVDGLQKLFDQQQGYATPKVDVRGVVIHNNKLLMVREKLDEGRWTLPGGWADVGESPALATVREIEEEAGYTARAVKLLALYDRNKHEHTPYIFHAYKVFFRCELVNEVQHLV
;
A
#
# COMPACT_ATOMS: atom_id res chain seq x y z
N MET A 1 10.87 1.98 16.47
CA MET A 1 10.31 3.35 16.57
C MET A 1 10.03 3.80 15.15
N SER A 2 8.90 4.45 14.87
CA SER A 2 8.73 5.10 13.55
C SER A 2 9.82 6.15 13.43
N ASP A 3 10.62 6.05 12.37
CA ASP A 3 11.68 7.00 12.14
C ASP A 3 11.06 8.37 11.86
N GLN A 4 11.24 9.29 12.82
CA GLN A 4 10.62 10.61 12.81
C GLN A 4 10.96 11.39 11.52
N TRP A 5 12.15 11.15 10.97
CA TRP A 5 12.59 11.73 9.70
C TRP A 5 11.75 11.23 8.51
N LEU A 6 11.41 9.94 8.46
CA LEU A 6 10.60 9.36 7.38
C LEU A 6 9.17 9.90 7.45
N HIS A 7 8.63 10.05 8.66
CA HIS A 7 7.34 10.70 8.86
C HIS A 7 7.33 12.13 8.31
N TRP A 8 8.41 12.91 8.54
CA TRP A 8 8.54 14.24 7.95
C TRP A 8 8.64 14.19 6.42
N ALA A 9 9.46 13.30 5.86
CA ALA A 9 9.63 13.17 4.41
C ALA A 9 8.31 12.81 3.71
N GLN A 10 7.57 11.83 4.24
CA GLN A 10 6.23 11.46 3.73
C GLN A 10 5.26 12.64 3.80
N ARG A 11 5.29 13.44 4.87
CA ARG A 11 4.43 14.63 4.99
C ARG A 11 4.79 15.74 4.01
N LEU A 12 6.08 15.98 3.80
CA LEU A 12 6.55 16.96 2.81
C LEU A 12 6.10 16.55 1.39
N GLN A 13 6.30 15.28 1.04
CA GLN A 13 5.82 14.73 -0.24
C GLN A 13 4.31 14.90 -0.40
N ALA A 14 3.51 14.55 0.63
CA ALA A 14 2.05 14.67 0.57
C ALA A 14 1.57 16.12 0.42
N LEU A 15 2.22 17.07 1.13
CA LEU A 15 1.96 18.50 1.01
C LEU A 15 2.32 19.03 -0.38
N SER A 16 3.47 18.61 -0.92
CA SER A 16 3.89 18.97 -2.27
C SER A 16 2.90 18.47 -3.32
N GLN A 17 2.55 17.18 -3.31
CA GLN A 17 1.61 16.58 -4.27
C GLN A 17 0.24 17.30 -4.24
N THR A 18 -0.28 17.55 -3.04
CA THR A 18 -1.55 18.26 -2.86
C THR A 18 -1.44 19.70 -3.34
N GLY A 19 -0.33 20.37 -3.01
CA GLY A 19 -0.02 21.72 -3.47
C GLY A 19 0.04 21.83 -4.98
N LEU A 20 0.80 20.95 -5.65
CA LEU A 20 0.93 20.91 -7.12
C LEU A 20 -0.41 20.69 -7.83
N THR A 21 -1.28 19.88 -7.23
CA THR A 21 -2.63 19.62 -7.75
C THR A 21 -3.49 20.89 -7.78
N PHE A 22 -3.43 21.72 -6.73
CA PHE A 22 -4.30 22.89 -6.58
C PHE A 22 -3.60 24.24 -6.85
N ALA A 23 -2.30 24.25 -7.14
CA ALA A 23 -1.54 25.45 -7.42
C ALA A 23 -2.09 26.20 -8.63
N VAL A 24 -2.37 27.49 -8.46
CA VAL A 24 -2.95 28.36 -9.50
C VAL A 24 -1.92 29.18 -10.27
N ASN A 25 -0.67 29.25 -9.78
CA ASN A 25 0.40 30.03 -10.38
C ASN A 25 1.73 29.27 -10.37
N ASP A 26 2.64 29.69 -11.25
CA ASP A 26 3.92 29.00 -11.46
C ASP A 26 4.89 29.14 -10.28
N PHE A 27 4.80 30.23 -9.51
CA PHE A 27 5.63 30.41 -8.31
C PHE A 27 5.29 29.38 -7.22
N ASP A 28 4.01 29.08 -7.02
CA ASP A 28 3.59 28.04 -6.08
C ASP A 28 3.93 26.65 -6.61
N ARG A 29 3.78 26.40 -7.92
CA ARG A 29 4.22 25.14 -8.53
C ARG A 29 5.71 24.89 -8.30
N ASP A 30 6.55 25.90 -8.51
CA ASP A 30 7.98 25.83 -8.26
C ASP A 30 8.29 25.54 -6.77
N ARG A 31 7.64 26.25 -5.85
CA ARG A 31 7.79 25.99 -4.39
C ARG A 31 7.41 24.56 -4.02
N TYR A 32 6.30 24.04 -4.53
CA TYR A 32 5.91 22.67 -4.23
C TYR A 32 6.86 21.67 -4.87
N GLY A 33 7.39 21.94 -6.06
CA GLY A 33 8.47 21.16 -6.68
C GLY A 33 9.71 21.09 -5.77
N GLN A 34 10.15 22.21 -5.21
CA GLN A 34 11.25 22.25 -4.25
C GLN A 34 10.96 21.43 -2.98
N ILE A 35 9.72 21.46 -2.48
CA ILE A 35 9.30 20.64 -1.33
C ILE A 35 9.37 19.14 -1.65
N ALA A 36 8.97 18.72 -2.86
CA ALA A 36 9.11 17.33 -3.30
C ALA A 36 10.58 16.92 -3.41
N ALA A 37 11.44 17.80 -3.92
CA ALA A 37 12.87 17.55 -4.00
C ALA A 37 13.50 17.32 -2.62
N ILE A 38 13.17 18.15 -1.62
CA ILE A 38 13.62 17.97 -0.23
C ILE A 38 13.16 16.61 0.32
N ALA A 39 11.90 16.22 0.09
CA ALA A 39 11.40 14.91 0.53
C ALA A 39 12.17 13.75 -0.13
N ALA A 40 12.49 13.87 -1.42
CA ALA A 40 13.28 12.87 -2.15
C ALA A 40 14.72 12.77 -1.63
N GLU A 41 15.38 13.91 -1.37
CA GLU A 41 16.71 13.96 -0.76
C GLU A 41 16.74 13.31 0.62
N MET A 42 15.73 13.59 1.46
CA MET A 42 15.61 12.97 2.79
C MET A 42 15.50 11.44 2.71
N MET A 43 14.67 10.92 1.80
CA MET A 43 14.52 9.47 1.62
C MET A 43 15.75 8.82 0.98
N ALA A 44 16.41 9.52 0.03
CA ALA A 44 17.65 9.04 -0.59
C ALA A 44 18.81 8.97 0.41
N ALA A 45 18.88 9.91 1.36
CA ALA A 45 19.91 9.93 2.40
C ALA A 45 19.89 8.68 3.30
N ASP A 46 18.75 7.99 3.41
CA ASP A 46 18.60 6.71 4.14
C ASP A 46 18.72 5.49 3.22
N GLY A 47 19.04 5.69 1.93
CA GLY A 47 19.22 4.59 0.97
C GLY A 47 17.92 3.99 0.42
N MET A 48 16.78 4.68 0.56
CA MET A 48 15.49 4.20 0.01
C MET A 48 15.42 4.24 -1.53
N GLY A 49 16.39 4.90 -2.18
CA GLY A 49 16.48 5.03 -3.64
C GLY A 49 17.37 6.20 -4.04
N GLU A 50 17.57 6.38 -5.34
CA GLU A 50 18.22 7.58 -5.88
C GLU A 50 17.24 8.75 -5.93
N VAL A 51 17.74 9.98 -5.72
CA VAL A 51 16.91 11.21 -5.72
C VAL A 51 16.08 11.32 -6.99
N ASP A 52 16.69 11.16 -8.16
CA ASP A 52 16.00 11.22 -9.47
C ASP A 52 14.93 10.14 -9.61
N GLY A 53 15.16 8.95 -9.06
CA GLY A 53 14.20 7.85 -9.06
C GLY A 53 12.99 8.15 -8.18
N LEU A 54 13.23 8.72 -7.00
CA LEU A 54 12.18 9.12 -6.05
C LEU A 54 11.35 10.29 -6.59
N GLN A 55 11.99 11.29 -7.21
CA GLN A 55 11.28 12.41 -7.85
C GLN A 55 10.36 11.90 -8.96
N LYS A 56 10.86 11.05 -9.87
CA LYS A 56 10.04 10.43 -10.92
C LYS A 56 8.86 9.66 -10.36
N LEU A 57 9.05 8.98 -9.23
CA LEU A 57 7.98 8.24 -8.56
C LEU A 57 6.93 9.16 -7.93
N PHE A 58 7.33 10.31 -7.39
CA PHE A 58 6.42 11.32 -6.88
C PHE A 58 5.64 12.01 -7.99
N ASP A 59 6.29 12.30 -9.13
CA ASP A 59 5.66 12.94 -10.30
C ASP A 59 4.55 12.08 -10.93
N GLN A 60 4.60 10.76 -10.72
CA GLN A 60 3.54 9.83 -11.12
C GLN A 60 2.28 9.93 -10.24
N GLN A 61 2.33 10.64 -9.13
CA GLN A 61 1.21 10.83 -8.22
C GLN A 61 0.52 12.16 -8.50
N GLN A 62 -0.80 12.15 -8.61
CA GLN A 62 -1.61 13.35 -8.82
C GLN A 62 -2.81 13.37 -7.88
N GLY A 63 -3.42 14.54 -7.71
CA GLY A 63 -4.55 14.71 -6.82
C GLY A 63 -4.13 14.93 -5.37
N TYR A 64 -5.14 15.09 -4.52
CA TYR A 64 -4.94 15.18 -3.07
C TYR A 64 -4.27 13.90 -2.56
N ALA A 65 -3.17 14.04 -1.81
CA ALA A 65 -2.43 12.89 -1.32
C ALA A 65 -3.21 12.16 -0.22
N THR A 66 -3.42 10.86 -0.39
CA THR A 66 -4.00 9.98 0.62
C THR A 66 -3.08 8.79 0.89
N PRO A 67 -3.19 8.13 2.06
CA PRO A 67 -2.54 6.85 2.27
C PRO A 67 -2.95 5.85 1.20
N LYS A 68 -2.02 4.99 0.78
CA LYS A 68 -2.31 3.83 -0.07
C LYS A 68 -3.13 2.79 0.70
N VAL A 69 -3.81 1.89 0.00
CA VAL A 69 -4.63 0.83 0.60
C VAL A 69 -4.05 -0.52 0.22
N ASP A 70 -3.50 -1.22 1.21
CA ASP A 70 -3.07 -2.62 1.13
C ASP A 70 -4.14 -3.50 1.79
N VAL A 71 -4.47 -4.62 1.18
CA VAL A 71 -5.48 -5.56 1.66
C VAL A 71 -4.84 -6.89 2.04
N ARG A 72 -5.41 -7.60 3.03
CA ARG A 72 -4.93 -8.90 3.51
C ARG A 72 -6.09 -9.85 3.77
N GLY A 73 -5.98 -11.06 3.22
CA GLY A 73 -6.92 -12.15 3.39
C GLY A 73 -6.61 -13.02 4.60
N VAL A 74 -7.51 -13.08 5.57
CA VAL A 74 -7.43 -13.95 6.74
C VAL A 74 -8.36 -15.14 6.53
N VAL A 75 -7.80 -16.25 6.06
CA VAL A 75 -8.52 -17.52 5.86
C VAL A 75 -8.09 -18.51 6.94
N ILE A 76 -9.04 -18.96 7.77
CA ILE A 76 -8.81 -20.01 8.77
C ILE A 76 -9.56 -21.26 8.33
N HIS A 77 -8.84 -22.35 8.11
CA HIS A 77 -9.40 -23.65 7.73
C HIS A 77 -8.76 -24.76 8.58
N ASN A 78 -9.57 -25.61 9.21
CA ASN A 78 -9.11 -26.67 10.13
C ASN A 78 -8.12 -26.18 11.18
N ASN A 79 -8.41 -25.03 11.81
CA ASN A 79 -7.58 -24.36 12.80
C ASN A 79 -6.16 -23.98 12.31
N LYS A 80 -5.99 -23.82 10.99
CA LYS A 80 -4.77 -23.34 10.34
C LYS A 80 -5.04 -22.07 9.56
N LEU A 81 -4.06 -21.18 9.52
CA LEU A 81 -4.11 -19.93 8.78
C LEU A 81 -3.47 -20.12 7.39
N LEU A 82 -4.14 -19.67 6.34
CA LEU A 82 -3.56 -19.62 5.00
C LEU A 82 -2.45 -18.56 4.94
N MET A 83 -1.29 -18.96 4.41
CA MET A 83 -0.13 -18.10 4.22
C MET A 83 0.47 -18.37 2.85
N VAL A 84 1.09 -17.36 2.24
CA VAL A 84 1.85 -17.46 0.98
C VAL A 84 3.32 -17.08 1.22
N ARG A 85 4.21 -17.54 0.35
CA ARG A 85 5.64 -17.21 0.41
C ARG A 85 5.97 -16.13 -0.60
N GLU A 86 6.40 -14.98 -0.12
CA GLU A 86 6.73 -13.84 -0.97
C GLU A 86 8.19 -13.95 -1.47
N LYS A 87 8.36 -14.08 -2.79
CA LYS A 87 9.69 -14.19 -3.41
C LYS A 87 10.55 -12.94 -3.19
N LEU A 88 9.90 -11.77 -3.17
CA LEU A 88 10.54 -10.47 -2.96
C LEU A 88 10.97 -10.25 -1.51
N ASP A 89 10.36 -10.96 -0.56
CA ASP A 89 10.61 -10.86 0.87
C ASP A 89 11.48 -12.04 1.37
N GLU A 90 12.46 -12.47 0.56
CA GLU A 90 13.39 -13.57 0.88
C GLU A 90 12.69 -14.91 1.21
N GLY A 91 11.48 -15.12 0.67
CA GLY A 91 10.70 -16.33 0.93
C GLY A 91 10.02 -16.38 2.30
N ARG A 92 9.91 -15.23 3.00
CA ARG A 92 9.12 -15.10 4.22
C ARG A 92 7.64 -15.35 3.94
N TRP A 93 6.92 -15.70 5.01
CA TRP A 93 5.50 -16.00 4.96
C TRP A 93 4.69 -14.74 5.26
N THR A 94 3.67 -14.49 4.43
CA THR A 94 2.71 -13.41 4.61
C THR A 94 1.28 -13.91 4.38
N LEU A 95 0.30 -13.13 4.81
CA LEU A 95 -1.09 -13.34 4.40
C LEU A 95 -1.24 -12.98 2.92
N PRO A 96 -2.04 -13.74 2.15
CA PRO A 96 -2.36 -13.36 0.78
C PRO A 96 -2.90 -11.94 0.72
N GLY A 97 -2.41 -11.13 -0.22
CA GLY A 97 -2.82 -9.74 -0.33
C GLY A 97 -1.78 -8.81 -0.93
N GLY A 98 -2.27 -7.68 -1.43
CA GLY A 98 -1.46 -6.66 -2.10
C GLY A 98 -2.15 -5.31 -2.08
N TRP A 99 -1.82 -4.47 -3.06
CA TRP A 99 -2.48 -3.18 -3.24
C TRP A 99 -3.91 -3.38 -3.75
N ALA A 100 -4.84 -2.55 -3.29
CA ALA A 100 -6.16 -2.48 -3.88
C ALA A 100 -6.11 -1.70 -5.19
N ASP A 101 -6.66 -2.29 -6.26
CA ASP A 101 -6.72 -1.65 -7.56
C ASP A 101 -7.84 -0.62 -7.65
N VAL A 102 -7.68 0.33 -8.58
CA VAL A 102 -8.73 1.30 -8.88
C VAL A 102 -9.91 0.60 -9.54
N GLY A 103 -11.11 0.81 -9.01
CA GLY A 103 -12.34 0.23 -9.55
C GLY A 103 -12.85 -1.01 -8.82
N GLU A 104 -12.06 -1.55 -7.88
CA GLU A 104 -12.51 -2.63 -7.00
C GLU A 104 -12.79 -2.14 -5.57
N SER A 105 -13.69 -2.84 -4.88
CA SER A 105 -13.83 -2.66 -3.43
C SER A 105 -12.69 -3.38 -2.71
N PRO A 106 -12.26 -2.95 -1.50
CA PRO A 106 -11.20 -3.64 -0.76
C PRO A 106 -11.50 -5.13 -0.48
N ALA A 107 -12.77 -5.48 -0.37
CA ALA A 107 -13.20 -6.87 -0.22
C ALA A 107 -12.97 -7.70 -1.49
N LEU A 108 -13.24 -7.12 -2.67
CA LEU A 108 -12.98 -7.77 -3.97
C LEU A 108 -11.48 -7.91 -4.23
N ALA A 109 -10.71 -6.85 -3.95
CA ALA A 109 -9.24 -6.88 -3.99
C ALA A 109 -8.68 -8.04 -3.17
N THR A 110 -9.19 -8.22 -1.94
CA THR A 110 -8.75 -9.31 -1.07
C THR A 110 -9.06 -10.69 -1.66
N VAL A 111 -10.21 -10.86 -2.30
CA VAL A 111 -10.59 -12.14 -2.92
C VAL A 111 -9.71 -12.43 -4.14
N ARG A 112 -9.48 -11.43 -5.01
CA ARG A 112 -8.58 -11.53 -6.16
C ARG A 112 -7.17 -11.96 -5.72
N GLU A 113 -6.60 -11.29 -4.72
CA GLU A 113 -5.26 -11.62 -4.22
C GLU A 113 -5.16 -13.04 -3.65
N ILE A 114 -6.20 -13.54 -2.95
CA ILE A 114 -6.22 -14.95 -2.49
C ILE A 114 -6.20 -15.91 -3.68
N GLU A 115 -6.95 -15.61 -4.74
CA GLU A 115 -6.99 -16.42 -5.95
C GLU A 115 -5.64 -16.41 -6.69
N GLU A 116 -5.06 -15.22 -6.91
CA GLU A 116 -3.81 -15.03 -7.64
C GLU A 116 -2.59 -15.64 -6.92
N GLU A 117 -2.50 -15.44 -5.59
CA GLU A 117 -1.31 -15.85 -4.83
C GLU A 117 -1.40 -17.26 -4.25
N ALA A 118 -2.61 -17.74 -3.93
CA ALA A 118 -2.83 -19.04 -3.27
C ALA A 118 -3.63 -20.04 -4.11
N GLY A 119 -4.24 -19.62 -5.23
CA GLY A 119 -5.02 -20.49 -6.11
C GLY A 119 -6.36 -20.94 -5.54
N TYR A 120 -6.89 -20.22 -4.54
CA TYR A 120 -8.14 -20.58 -3.88
C TYR A 120 -9.24 -19.56 -4.15
N THR A 121 -10.44 -20.06 -4.46
CA THR A 121 -11.66 -19.24 -4.50
C THR A 121 -12.15 -18.98 -3.07
N ALA A 122 -12.38 -17.71 -2.75
CA ALA A 122 -12.82 -17.30 -1.42
C ALA A 122 -13.90 -16.21 -1.49
N ARG A 123 -14.54 -15.94 -0.35
CA ARG A 123 -15.41 -14.77 -0.16
C ARG A 123 -14.96 -14.00 1.08
N ALA A 124 -14.87 -12.68 0.99
CA ALA A 124 -14.67 -11.81 2.14
C ALA A 124 -15.99 -11.69 2.93
N VAL A 125 -15.98 -12.08 4.21
CA VAL A 125 -17.19 -12.13 5.06
C VAL A 125 -17.22 -11.08 6.15
N LYS A 126 -16.06 -10.52 6.54
CA LYS A 126 -15.99 -9.54 7.63
C LYS A 126 -14.71 -8.71 7.55
N LEU A 127 -14.83 -7.39 7.68
CA LEU A 127 -13.68 -6.53 8.01
C LEU A 127 -13.24 -6.81 9.45
N LEU A 128 -12.00 -7.24 9.64
CA LEU A 128 -11.44 -7.56 10.95
C LEU A 128 -10.68 -6.39 11.56
N ALA A 129 -9.85 -5.72 10.76
CA ALA A 129 -8.98 -4.65 11.23
C ALA A 129 -8.62 -3.68 10.10
N LEU A 130 -8.31 -2.45 10.50
CA LEU A 130 -7.66 -1.43 9.69
C LEU A 130 -6.46 -0.92 10.48
N TYR A 131 -5.25 -1.14 9.97
CA TYR A 131 -4.02 -0.72 10.63
C TYR A 131 -3.30 0.36 9.83
N ASP A 132 -2.66 1.27 10.56
CA ASP A 132 -1.69 2.20 10.00
C ASP A 132 -0.33 1.49 9.91
N ARG A 133 0.15 1.23 8.68
CA ARG A 133 1.42 0.53 8.45
C ARG A 133 2.59 1.16 9.23
N ASN A 134 2.61 2.49 9.35
CA ASN A 134 3.71 3.21 10.00
C ASN A 134 3.74 3.03 11.52
N LYS A 135 2.69 2.45 12.13
CA LYS A 135 2.60 2.17 13.56
C LYS A 135 3.03 0.75 13.94
N HIS A 136 3.47 -0.05 12.97
CA HIS A 136 3.92 -1.43 13.17
C HIS A 136 5.36 -1.61 12.70
N GLU A 137 6.02 -2.68 13.16
CA GLU A 137 7.40 -3.02 12.84
C GLU A 137 7.52 -3.59 11.42
N HIS A 138 7.40 -2.70 10.44
CA HIS A 138 7.67 -3.00 9.04
C HIS A 138 8.90 -2.24 8.56
N THR A 139 9.58 -2.79 7.56
CA THR A 139 10.63 -2.08 6.83
C THR A 139 10.13 -0.70 6.38
N PRO A 140 10.93 0.37 6.53
CA PRO A 140 10.61 1.69 5.98
C PRO A 140 10.07 1.62 4.56
N TYR A 141 9.02 2.38 4.29
CA TYR A 141 8.43 2.46 2.95
C TYR A 141 8.12 3.90 2.60
N ILE A 142 8.36 4.25 1.34
CA ILE A 142 8.24 5.59 0.79
C ILE A 142 6.82 6.17 0.92
N PHE A 143 5.78 5.33 0.81
CA PHE A 143 4.39 5.77 0.95
C PHE A 143 3.80 5.39 2.30
N HIS A 144 2.94 6.27 2.82
CA HIS A 144 2.04 5.92 3.91
C HIS A 144 0.94 4.99 3.38
N ALA A 145 0.61 3.94 4.13
CA ALA A 145 -0.42 2.97 3.74
C ALA A 145 -1.27 2.52 4.92
N TYR A 146 -2.55 2.30 4.66
CA TYR A 146 -3.42 1.53 5.52
C TYR A 146 -3.44 0.06 5.09
N LYS A 147 -3.40 -0.83 6.07
CA LYS A 147 -3.54 -2.28 5.89
C LYS A 147 -4.91 -2.74 6.36
N VAL A 148 -5.70 -3.26 5.44
CA VAL A 148 -7.09 -3.68 5.66
C VAL A 148 -7.13 -5.21 5.73
N PHE A 149 -7.63 -5.77 6.82
CA PHE A 149 -7.68 -7.22 7.01
C PHE A 149 -9.12 -7.71 6.91
N PHE A 150 -9.40 -8.59 5.95
CA PHE A 150 -10.70 -9.25 5.83
C PHE A 150 -10.63 -10.69 6.26
N ARG A 151 -11.60 -11.14 7.05
CA ARG A 151 -11.89 -12.56 7.21
C ARG A 151 -12.47 -13.07 5.91
N CYS A 152 -11.87 -14.12 5.38
CA CYS A 152 -12.35 -14.80 4.18
C CYS A 152 -12.69 -16.26 4.48
N GLU A 153 -13.66 -16.79 3.74
CA GLU A 153 -14.05 -18.20 3.77
C GLU A 153 -13.79 -18.80 2.38
N LEU A 154 -13.15 -19.97 2.35
CA LEU A 154 -12.98 -20.73 1.12
C LEU A 154 -14.35 -21.15 0.59
N VAL A 155 -14.55 -21.03 -0.70
CA VAL A 155 -15.75 -21.49 -1.39
C VAL A 155 -15.39 -22.80 -2.08
N ASN A 156 -16.11 -23.87 -1.78
CA ASN A 156 -15.99 -25.11 -2.54
C ASN A 156 -16.55 -24.85 -3.93
N GLU A 157 -15.76 -25.03 -5.00
CA GLU A 157 -16.29 -25.03 -6.35
C GLU A 157 -17.23 -26.21 -6.54
N VAL A 158 -18.54 -25.94 -6.47
CA VAL A 158 -19.49 -26.52 -7.41
C VAL A 158 -20.54 -25.45 -7.69
N GLN A 159 -20.42 -24.79 -8.85
CA GLN A 159 -21.55 -24.48 -9.73
C GLN A 159 -21.00 -24.00 -11.09
N HIS A 160 -20.58 -24.97 -11.91
CA HIS A 160 -20.98 -24.89 -13.31
C HIS A 160 -22.51 -24.98 -13.32
N LEU A 161 -23.19 -23.84 -13.45
CA LEU A 161 -24.56 -23.83 -13.94
C LEU A 161 -24.50 -23.66 -15.45
N VAL A 162 -25.15 -24.63 -16.09
CA VAL A 162 -25.30 -24.91 -17.52
C VAL A 162 -25.69 -23.69 -18.33
#